data_AF-A0A0D8CDE4-F1
#
_entry.id   AF-A0A0D8CDE4-F1
#
_cell.length_a   1.000
_cell.length_b   1.000
_cell.length_c   1.000
_cell.angle_alpha   90.00
_cell.angle_beta   90.00
_cell.angle_gamma   90.00
#
_symmetry.space_group_name_H-M   'P 1'
#
loop_
_entity.id
_entity.type
_entity.pdbx_description
1 polymer ?
#
loop_
_entity_poly.entity_id
_entity_poly.type
_entity_poly.pdbx_seq_one_letter_code
_entity_poly.pdbx_strand_id
1 'polypeptide(L)' 'MTVDEEDVAIFKGGEFGLPRNLEGMSVDSLKDYRAVLEREIKHVDEALSHRKGAAAGAEALFKS' A
#
# COMPACT_ATOMS: atom_id res chain seq x y z
N MET A 1 -10.11 -19.42 13.31
CA MET A 1 -9.57 -18.86 12.05
C MET A 1 -10.76 -18.31 11.28
N THR A 2 -11.08 -17.05 11.52
CA THR A 2 -12.02 -16.28 10.70
C THR A 2 -11.15 -15.26 10.01
N VAL A 3 -10.77 -15.57 8.78
CA VAL A 3 -10.25 -14.58 7.84
C VAL A 3 -11.44 -13.69 7.53
N ASP A 4 -11.37 -12.46 8.01
CA ASP A 4 -12.45 -11.49 7.90
C ASP A 4 -12.60 -11.10 6.42
N GLU A 5 -13.78 -11.34 5.85
CA GLU A 5 -14.12 -11.13 4.45
C GLU A 5 -14.23 -9.63 4.08
N GLU A 6 -13.78 -8.72 4.94
CA GLU A 6 -13.83 -7.26 4.73
C GLU A 6 -12.60 -6.69 3.98
N ASP A 7 -11.51 -7.46 3.81
CA ASP A 7 -10.33 -7.04 3.03
C ASP A 7 -10.52 -7.13 1.50
N VAL A 8 -11.70 -7.56 1.03
CA VAL A 8 -12.06 -7.65 -0.39
C VAL A 8 -12.79 -6.38 -0.87
N ALA A 9 -12.65 -5.25 -0.17
CA ALA A 9 -12.85 -3.94 -0.79
C ALA A 9 -11.61 -3.56 -1.61
N ILE A 10 -11.26 -4.41 -2.58
CA ILE A 10 -10.21 -4.17 -3.57
C ILE A 10 -10.60 -2.91 -4.35
N PHE A 11 -10.02 -1.78 -3.93
CA PHE A 11 -9.51 -0.69 -4.76
C PHE A 11 -10.22 -0.55 -6.11
N LYS A 12 -11.52 -0.25 -6.06
CA LYS A 12 -12.28 0.00 -7.27
C LYS A 12 -12.10 1.46 -7.66
N GLY A 13 -11.15 1.70 -8.56
CA GLY A 13 -11.20 2.81 -9.51
C GLY A 13 -10.19 3.93 -9.29
N GLY A 14 -9.03 3.82 -9.95
CA GLY A 14 -8.20 4.98 -10.24
C GLY A 14 -6.72 4.67 -10.38
N GLU A 15 -6.32 4.00 -11.47
CA GLU A 15 -4.97 4.10 -12.07
C GLU A 15 -3.78 4.01 -11.10
N PHE A 16 -3.76 3.02 -10.20
CA PHE A 16 -2.53 2.73 -9.48
C PHE A 16 -1.58 1.95 -10.40
N GLY A 17 -0.59 2.63 -10.97
CA GLY A 17 0.44 1.96 -11.78
C GLY A 17 1.21 2.84 -12.76
N LEU A 18 0.71 4.03 -13.09
CA LEU A 18 1.42 4.96 -13.97
C LEU A 18 1.50 6.35 -13.33
N PRO A 19 2.67 7.00 -13.33
CA PRO A 19 2.79 8.39 -12.90
C PRO A 19 1.83 9.27 -13.70
N ARG A 20 0.93 9.99 -13.00
CA ARG A 20 0.08 11.00 -13.65
C ARG A 20 0.93 12.15 -14.18
N ASN A 21 0.50 12.74 -15.29
CA ASN A 21 1.10 13.98 -15.78
C ASN A 21 0.81 15.10 -14.76
N LEU A 22 1.87 15.79 -14.30
CA LEU A 22 1.78 16.87 -13.33
C LEU A 22 1.55 18.25 -13.97
N GLU A 23 1.85 18.37 -15.26
CA GLU A 23 1.67 19.62 -16.02
C GLU A 23 0.18 19.95 -16.16
N GLY A 24 -0.16 21.21 -15.89
CA GLY A 24 -1.53 21.70 -15.97
C GLY A 24 -2.41 21.36 -14.76
N MET A 25 -1.91 20.64 -13.74
CA MET A 25 -2.64 20.47 -12.49
C MET A 25 -2.62 21.74 -11.63
N SER A 26 -3.74 22.02 -10.97
CA SER A 26 -3.81 23.11 -9.99
C SER A 26 -2.98 22.78 -8.73
N VAL A 27 -2.60 23.81 -7.97
CA VAL A 27 -1.85 23.63 -6.71
C VAL A 27 -2.62 22.74 -5.71
N ASP A 28 -3.94 22.89 -5.63
CA ASP A 28 -4.74 22.08 -4.71
C ASP A 28 -4.87 20.64 -5.20
N SER A 29 -5.03 20.43 -6.51
CA SER A 29 -4.99 19.10 -7.12
C SER A 29 -3.65 18.39 -6.87
N LEU A 30 -2.53 19.12 -6.87
CA LEU A 30 -1.21 18.59 -6.54
C LEU A 30 -1.11 18.18 -5.07
N LYS A 31 -1.69 18.96 -4.14
CA LYS A 31 -1.72 18.61 -2.71
C LYS A 31 -2.56 17.36 -2.47
N ASP A 32 -3.71 17.25 -3.11
CA ASP A 32 -4.57 16.09 -3.01
C ASP A 32 -3.88 14.84 -3.58
N TYR A 33 -3.26 14.97 -4.74
CA TYR A 33 -2.50 13.89 -5.35
C TYR A 33 -1.33 13.44 -4.46
N ARG A 34 -0.59 14.39 -3.86
CA ARG A 34 0.46 14.10 -2.88
C ARG A 34 -0.10 13.33 -1.67
N ALA A 35 -1.23 13.76 -1.11
CA ALA A 35 -1.83 13.08 0.04
C ALA A 35 -2.25 11.64 -0.26
N VAL A 36 -2.74 11.37 -1.49
CA VAL A 36 -3.05 10.01 -1.94
C VAL A 36 -1.77 9.17 -2.04
N LEU A 37 -0.70 9.70 -2.63
CA LEU A 37 0.58 9.00 -2.74
C LEU A 37 1.18 8.67 -1.37
N GLU A 38 1.12 9.59 -0.41
CA GLU A 38 1.62 9.38 0.95
C GLU A 38 0.89 8.24 1.68
N ARG A 39 -0.43 8.15 1.51
CA ARG A 39 -1.23 7.04 2.09
C ARG A 39 -0.82 5.71 1.52
N GLU A 40 -0.57 5.66 0.21
CA GLU A 40 -0.19 4.42 -0.44
C GLU A 40 1.23 3.98 -0.09
N ILE A 41 2.17 4.92 0.06
CA ILE A 41 3.50 4.62 0.60
C ILE A 41 3.38 3.97 1.98
N LYS A 42 2.55 4.53 2.87
CA LYS A 42 2.30 3.97 4.20
C LYS A 42 1.74 2.55 4.14
N HIS A 43 0.78 2.31 3.24
CA HIS A 43 0.21 0.98 3.03
C HIS A 43 1.26 -0.03 2.53
N VAL A 44 2.11 0.37 1.58
CA VAL A 44 3.24 -0.46 1.11
C VAL A 44 4.21 -0.76 2.25
N ASP A 45 4.55 0.22 3.08
CA ASP A 45 5.45 0.04 4.23
C ASP A 45 4.88 -0.92 5.28
N GLU A 46 3.57 -0.87 5.54
CA GLU A 46 2.87 -1.80 6.41
C GLU A 46 2.90 -3.23 5.85
N ALA A 47 2.62 -3.40 4.55
CA ALA A 47 2.70 -4.69 3.87
C ALA A 47 4.13 -5.27 3.87
N LEU A 48 5.16 -4.43 3.67
CA LEU A 48 6.56 -4.83 3.76
C LEU A 48 6.93 -5.27 5.17
N SER A 49 6.49 -4.52 6.18
CA SER A 49 6.76 -4.83 7.59
C SER A 49 6.11 -6.15 8.00
N HIS A 50 4.86 -6.37 7.59
CA HIS A 50 4.16 -7.63 7.84
C HIS A 50 4.87 -8.82 7.20
N ARG A 51 5.30 -8.70 5.93
CA ARG A 51 6.01 -9.76 5.22
C ARG A 51 7.41 -10.04 5.78
N LYS A 52 8.14 -9.00 6.21
CA LYS A 52 9.43 -9.17 6.90
C LYS A 52 9.27 -9.90 8.23
N GLY A 53 8.24 -9.55 9.01
CA GLY A 53 7.93 -10.25 10.26
C GLY A 53 7.57 -11.72 10.05
N ALA A 54 6.75 -12.01 9.03
CA ALA A 54 6.41 -13.39 8.66
C ALA A 54 7.62 -14.20 8.20
N ALA A 55 8.50 -13.61 7.38
CA ALA A 55 9.73 -14.26 6.93
C ALA A 55 10.68 -14.56 8.10
N ALA A 56 10.87 -13.61 9.02
CA ALA A 56 11.71 -13.81 10.21
C ALA A 56 11.15 -14.89 11.15
N GLY A 57 9.83 -14.96 11.31
CA GLY A 57 9.17 -16.03 12.08
C GLY A 57 9.31 -17.40 11.43
N ALA A 58 9.21 -17.48 10.10
CA ALA A 58 9.44 -18.72 9.36
C ALA A 58 10.90 -19.17 9.44
N GLU A 59 11.88 -18.27 9.23
CA GLU A 59 13.31 -18.59 9.35
C GLU A 59 13.69 -19.13 10.74
N ALA A 60 13.09 -18.60 11.81
CA ALA A 60 13.32 -19.08 13.17
C ALA A 60 12.78 -20.52 13.39
N LEU A 61 11.65 -20.87 12.78
CA LEU A 61 11.05 -22.21 12.90
C LEU A 61 11.81 -23.27 12.09
N PHE A 62 12.37 -22.92 10.92
CA PHE A 62 13.09 -23.87 10.07
C PHE A 62 14.58 -24.03 10.40
N LYS A 63 15.13 -23.21 11.30
CA LYS A 63 16.52 -23.33 11.78
C LYS A 63 16.65 -24.07 13.12
N SER A 64 15.54 -24.64 13.62
CA SER A 64 15.46 -25.49 14.82
C SER A 64 15.67 -26.95 14.47
#